data_AF-A0A0R0E1I8-F1
#
_entry.id   AF-A0A0R0E1I8-F1
#
_cell.length_a   1.000
_cell.length_b   1.000
_cell.length_c   1.000
_cell.angle_alpha   90.00
_cell.angle_beta   90.00
_cell.angle_gamma   90.00
#
_symmetry.space_group_name_H-M   'P 1'
#
loop_
_entity.id
_entity.type
_entity.pdbx_description
1 polymer ?
#
loop_
_entity_poly.entity_id
_entity_poly.type
_entity_poly.pdbx_seq_one_letter_code
_entity_poly.pdbx_strand_id
1 'polypeptide(L)'
;MQKINMIVQKHIFSVFRRMYGDEKSAYWERGILSKEIKSRAYTKSQDVEIDARLPLEAYLDFIEFKSIVEHKERWQLFKDVFDIPVDGEKGQAKNLKWMDRFNEIRRIPAHAAEGRNYKAEDFPFLESVIDILKSRIDDFDYDSITSQQ
;
A
#
# COMPACT_ATOMS: atom_id res chain seq x y z
N MET A 1 -7.25 10.68 4.48
CA MET A 1 -7.66 9.25 4.39
C MET A 1 -7.38 8.68 3.00
N GLN A 2 -8.22 8.98 1.98
CA GLN A 2 -8.02 8.45 0.62
C GLN A 2 -6.63 8.75 0.02
N LYS A 3 -6.05 9.90 0.37
CA LYS A 3 -4.72 10.32 -0.09
C LYS A 3 -3.59 9.32 0.23
N ILE A 4 -3.54 8.79 1.46
CA ILE A 4 -2.50 7.80 1.84
C ILE A 4 -2.67 6.53 1.01
N ASN A 5 -3.89 6.01 0.91
CA ASN A 5 -4.19 4.82 0.09
C ASN A 5 -3.71 5.01 -1.35
N MET A 6 -4.06 6.14 -1.96
CA MET A 6 -3.69 6.45 -3.34
C MET A 6 -2.17 6.58 -3.52
N ILE A 7 -1.47 7.26 -2.60
CA ILE A 7 0.00 7.43 -2.67
C ILE A 7 0.70 6.07 -2.54
N VAL A 8 0.30 5.26 -1.56
CA VAL A 8 0.86 3.92 -1.31
C VAL A 8 0.64 3.01 -2.51
N GLN A 9 -0.60 2.91 -2.98
CA GLN A 9 -0.95 2.11 -4.15
C GLN A 9 -0.17 2.58 -5.38
N LYS A 10 -0.19 3.88 -5.69
CA LYS A 10 0.51 4.43 -6.85
C LYS A 10 2.00 4.10 -6.80
N HIS A 11 2.65 4.29 -5.66
CA HIS A 11 4.09 4.01 -5.54
C HIS A 11 4.40 2.52 -5.71
N ILE A 12 3.71 1.62 -4.98
CA ILE A 12 3.91 0.16 -5.09
C ILE A 12 3.79 -0.31 -6.54
N PHE A 13 2.72 0.10 -7.21
CA PHE A 13 2.46 -0.36 -8.56
C PHE A 13 3.30 0.36 -9.62
N SER A 14 3.82 1.57 -9.33
CA SER A 14 4.83 2.20 -10.19
C SER A 14 6.16 1.45 -10.15
N VAL A 15 6.56 0.94 -8.98
CA VAL A 15 7.75 0.09 -8.84
C VAL A 15 7.56 -1.22 -9.61
N PHE A 16 6.41 -1.90 -9.43
CA PHE A 16 6.14 -3.16 -10.13
C PHE A 16 6.03 -3.01 -11.65
N ARG A 17 5.39 -1.93 -12.14
CA ARG A 17 5.32 -1.66 -13.59
C ARG A 17 6.68 -1.41 -14.20
N ARG A 18 7.57 -0.70 -13.52
CA ARG A 18 8.95 -0.49 -14.00
C ARG A 18 9.76 -1.79 -14.02
N MET A 19 9.62 -2.62 -12.98
CA MET A 19 10.34 -3.90 -12.91
C MET A 19 9.86 -4.93 -13.92
N TYR A 20 8.54 -5.06 -14.09
CA TYR A 20 7.95 -6.22 -14.78
C TYR A 20 7.16 -5.86 -16.04
N GLY A 21 6.80 -4.59 -16.23
CA GLY A 21 5.97 -4.12 -17.33
C GLY A 21 4.48 -4.43 -17.15
N ASP A 22 3.67 -3.82 -18.04
CA ASP A 22 2.22 -4.02 -18.10
C ASP A 22 1.80 -5.17 -19.02
N GLU A 23 2.71 -5.71 -19.85
CA GLU A 23 2.39 -6.80 -20.78
C GLU A 23 1.87 -8.02 -20.02
N LYS A 24 0.72 -8.55 -20.44
CA LYS A 24 0.06 -9.72 -19.82
C LYS A 24 -0.11 -9.58 -18.30
N SER A 25 -0.25 -8.35 -17.81
CA SER A 25 -0.34 -8.05 -16.37
C SER A 25 0.89 -8.53 -15.57
N ALA A 26 2.08 -8.50 -16.16
CA ALA A 26 3.30 -8.98 -15.51
C ALA A 26 3.61 -8.27 -14.18
N TYR A 27 3.37 -6.95 -14.07
CA TYR A 27 3.47 -6.21 -12.80
C TYR A 27 2.63 -6.82 -11.68
N TRP A 28 1.44 -7.31 -12.02
CA TRP A 28 0.51 -7.94 -11.07
C TRP A 28 0.96 -9.36 -10.76
N GLU A 29 1.21 -10.14 -11.81
CA GLU A 29 1.52 -11.56 -11.68
C GLU A 29 2.86 -11.82 -10.99
N ARG A 30 3.87 -11.01 -11.30
CA ARG A 30 5.18 -11.11 -10.67
C ARG A 30 5.24 -10.29 -9.39
N GLY A 31 4.68 -9.07 -9.36
CA GLY A 31 4.77 -8.17 -8.21
C GLY A 31 4.12 -8.72 -6.94
N ILE A 32 2.91 -9.26 -7.05
CA ILE A 32 2.19 -9.85 -5.92
C ILE A 32 2.52 -11.34 -5.80
N LEU A 33 3.17 -11.73 -4.71
CA LEU A 33 3.57 -13.12 -4.50
C LEU A 33 2.45 -13.96 -3.84
N SER A 34 1.57 -13.33 -3.06
CA SER A 34 0.47 -14.03 -2.40
C SER A 34 -0.67 -14.34 -3.36
N LYS A 35 -0.92 -15.64 -3.58
CA LYS A 35 -2.08 -16.11 -4.35
C LYS A 35 -3.40 -15.72 -3.70
N GLU A 36 -3.44 -15.64 -2.38
CA GLU A 36 -4.63 -15.25 -1.64
C GLU A 36 -5.02 -13.80 -1.91
N ILE A 37 -4.04 -12.88 -1.88
CA ILE A 37 -4.27 -11.46 -2.22
C ILE A 37 -4.80 -11.34 -3.65
N LYS A 38 -4.18 -12.07 -4.60
CA LYS A 38 -4.65 -12.08 -5.99
C LYS A 38 -6.09 -12.56 -6.12
N SER A 39 -6.40 -13.68 -5.46
CA SER A 39 -7.73 -14.30 -5.49
C SER A 39 -8.79 -13.35 -4.95
N ARG A 40 -8.56 -12.71 -3.80
CA ARG A 40 -9.51 -11.77 -3.19
C ARG A 40 -9.77 -10.55 -4.09
N ALA A 41 -8.72 -9.96 -4.65
CA ALA A 41 -8.87 -8.84 -5.58
C ALA A 41 -9.67 -9.24 -6.83
N TYR A 42 -9.39 -10.42 -7.38
CA TYR A 42 -10.13 -10.97 -8.50
C TYR A 42 -11.61 -11.18 -8.15
N THR A 43 -11.93 -11.83 -7.03
CA THR A 43 -13.31 -12.02 -6.57
C THR A 43 -14.05 -10.69 -6.41
N LYS A 44 -13.45 -9.69 -5.74
CA LYS A 44 -14.04 -8.35 -5.61
C LYS A 44 -14.30 -7.68 -6.96
N SER A 45 -13.43 -7.92 -7.95
CA SER A 45 -13.63 -7.37 -9.30
C SER A 45 -14.83 -8.00 -10.02
N GLN A 46 -15.18 -9.25 -9.68
CA GLN A 46 -16.32 -9.95 -10.30
C GLN A 46 -17.67 -9.37 -9.86
N ASP A 47 -17.73 -8.74 -8.69
CA ASP A 47 -18.93 -8.05 -8.18
C ASP A 47 -19.21 -6.71 -8.90
N VAL A 48 -18.33 -6.29 -9.81
CA VAL A 48 -18.47 -5.07 -10.62
C VAL A 48 -18.79 -5.44 -12.07
N GLU A 49 -19.71 -4.68 -12.67
CA GLU A 49 -20.05 -4.76 -14.09
C GLU A 49 -18.82 -4.68 -14.98
N ILE A 50 -18.76 -5.50 -16.03
CA ILE A 50 -17.55 -5.70 -16.85
C ILE A 50 -16.98 -4.37 -17.35
N ASP A 51 -17.83 -3.49 -17.86
CA ASP A 51 -17.41 -2.19 -18.44
C ASP A 51 -16.99 -1.15 -17.38
N ALA A 52 -17.30 -1.41 -16.11
CA ALA A 52 -16.92 -0.55 -14.98
C ALA A 52 -15.74 -1.13 -14.18
N ARG A 53 -15.17 -2.28 -14.60
CA ARG A 53 -14.04 -2.89 -13.89
C ARG A 53 -12.78 -2.04 -14.02
N LEU A 54 -12.13 -1.86 -12.88
CA LEU A 54 -10.83 -1.20 -12.77
C LEU A 54 -9.70 -2.24 -12.85
N PRO A 55 -8.42 -1.81 -12.94
CA PRO A 55 -7.30 -2.70 -12.73
C PRO A 55 -7.35 -3.42 -11.37
N LEU A 56 -6.80 -4.64 -11.27
CA LEU A 56 -6.95 -5.49 -10.08
C LEU A 56 -6.42 -4.85 -8.79
N GLU A 57 -5.41 -3.97 -8.88
CA GLU A 57 -4.89 -3.25 -7.73
C GLU A 57 -5.91 -2.29 -7.09
N ALA A 58 -6.94 -1.87 -7.82
CA ALA A 58 -7.99 -1.01 -7.29
C ALA A 58 -8.90 -1.74 -6.29
N TYR A 59 -8.86 -3.08 -6.27
CA TYR A 59 -9.67 -3.92 -5.40
C TYR A 59 -8.94 -4.38 -4.14
N LEU A 60 -7.68 -3.96 -3.98
CA LEU A 60 -6.88 -4.28 -2.80
C LEU A 60 -7.36 -3.48 -1.58
N ASP A 61 -7.42 -4.16 -0.44
CA ASP A 61 -7.54 -3.51 0.85
C ASP A 61 -6.21 -2.95 1.31
N PHE A 62 -6.25 -1.90 2.13
CA PHE A 62 -5.02 -1.24 2.55
C PHE A 62 -4.05 -2.18 3.28
N ILE A 63 -4.58 -3.11 4.07
CA ILE A 63 -3.77 -4.11 4.78
C ILE A 63 -3.03 -5.04 3.81
N GLU A 64 -3.55 -5.25 2.60
CA GLU A 64 -2.88 -6.08 1.60
C GLU A 64 -1.66 -5.37 1.01
N PHE A 65 -1.65 -4.03 0.94
CA PHE A 65 -0.44 -3.27 0.60
C PHE A 65 0.66 -3.46 1.66
N LYS A 66 0.29 -3.48 2.95
CA LYS A 66 1.24 -3.79 4.02
C LYS A 66 1.83 -5.19 3.82
N SER A 67 1.00 -6.19 3.57
CA SER A 67 1.46 -7.56 3.31
C SER A 67 2.37 -7.69 2.10
N ILE A 68 2.13 -6.89 1.05
CA ILE A 68 3.02 -6.81 -0.12
C ILE A 68 4.37 -6.20 0.26
N VAL A 69 4.37 -5.05 0.95
CA VAL A 69 5.59 -4.33 1.33
C VAL A 69 6.43 -5.10 2.35
N GLU A 70 5.78 -5.74 3.33
CA GLU A 70 6.46 -6.43 4.42
C GLU A 70 7.08 -7.77 4.00
N HIS A 71 6.67 -8.33 2.86
CA HIS A 71 7.19 -9.59 2.36
C HIS A 71 8.71 -9.53 2.18
N LYS A 72 9.44 -10.54 2.66
CA LYS A 72 10.91 -10.59 2.66
C LYS A 72 11.56 -10.32 1.29
N GLU A 73 10.96 -10.81 0.21
CA GLU A 73 11.44 -10.63 -1.18
C GLU A 73 11.09 -9.26 -1.78
N ARG A 74 10.21 -8.51 -1.10
CA ARG A 74 9.73 -7.20 -1.55
C ARG A 74 10.26 -6.06 -0.69
N TRP A 75 10.59 -6.32 0.57
CA TRP A 75 10.98 -5.30 1.52
C TRP A 75 12.12 -4.40 1.01
N GLN A 76 13.14 -4.98 0.37
CA GLN A 76 14.27 -4.19 -0.15
C GLN A 76 13.87 -3.17 -1.21
N LEU A 77 12.77 -3.41 -1.94
CA LEU A 77 12.26 -2.47 -2.95
C LEU A 77 11.52 -1.27 -2.35
N PHE A 78 11.07 -1.41 -1.10
CA PHE A 78 10.10 -0.50 -0.49
C PHE A 78 10.61 0.14 0.81
N LYS A 79 11.66 -0.40 1.43
CA LYS A 79 12.19 0.10 2.70
C LYS A 79 12.48 1.60 2.69
N ASP A 80 13.02 2.13 1.59
CA ASP A 80 13.44 3.55 1.51
C ASP A 80 12.25 4.50 1.62
N VAL A 81 11.05 4.04 1.26
CA VAL A 81 9.79 4.79 1.42
C VAL A 81 9.06 4.40 2.70
N PHE A 82 8.86 3.11 2.96
CA PHE A 82 7.92 2.62 3.97
C PHE A 82 8.51 2.41 5.36
N ASP A 83 9.83 2.43 5.53
CA ASP A 83 10.51 2.25 6.82
C ASP A 83 10.38 3.51 7.70
N ILE A 84 9.19 3.75 8.25
CA ILE A 84 8.83 5.00 8.96
C ILE A 84 8.80 4.73 10.48
N PRO A 85 9.81 5.19 11.24
CA PRO A 85 9.85 5.00 12.70
C PRO A 85 8.98 6.05 13.41
N VAL A 86 7.68 5.76 13.57
CA VAL A 86 6.72 6.71 14.19
C VAL A 86 7.00 6.96 15.68
N ASP A 87 7.56 5.98 16.40
CA ASP A 87 7.83 6.05 17.84
C ASP A 87 9.34 6.02 18.18
N GLY A 88 10.21 6.28 17.19
CA GLY A 88 11.67 6.17 17.35
C GLY A 88 12.17 4.74 17.56
N GLU A 89 11.29 3.75 17.52
CA GLU A 89 11.65 2.34 17.59
C GLU A 89 12.30 1.86 16.29
N LYS A 90 13.16 0.83 16.39
CA LYS A 90 13.84 0.24 15.23
C LYS A 90 13.28 -1.14 14.92
N GLY A 91 13.15 -1.44 13.62
CA GLY A 91 12.82 -2.75 13.08
C GLY A 91 11.62 -2.71 12.14
N GLN A 92 11.67 -3.51 11.07
CA GLN A 92 10.69 -3.51 9.98
C GLN A 92 9.23 -3.56 10.48
N ALA A 93 8.91 -4.52 11.36
CA ALA A 93 7.55 -4.68 11.87
C ALA A 93 7.05 -3.43 12.63
N LYS A 94 7.94 -2.78 13.38
CA LYS A 94 7.61 -1.55 14.13
C LYS A 94 7.46 -0.36 13.19
N ASN A 95 8.33 -0.28 12.18
CA ASN A 95 8.33 0.78 11.19
C ASN A 95 7.21 0.66 10.16
N LEU A 96 6.50 -0.48 10.12
CA LEU A 96 5.27 -0.67 9.34
C LEU A 96 4.00 -0.58 10.18
N LYS A 97 4.10 -0.39 11.50
CA LYS A 97 2.94 -0.28 12.41
C LYS A 97 2.03 0.90 12.06
N TRP A 98 2.57 1.94 11.42
CA TRP A 98 1.76 3.06 10.92
C TRP A 98 0.71 2.61 9.91
N MET A 99 0.99 1.54 9.13
CA MET A 99 0.04 1.00 8.15
C MET A 99 -1.15 0.33 8.85
N ASP A 100 -0.91 -0.36 9.96
CA ASP A 100 -1.96 -0.92 10.79
C ASP A 100 -2.83 0.18 11.40
N ARG A 101 -2.18 1.20 12.01
CA ARG A 101 -2.87 2.35 12.59
C ARG A 101 -3.71 3.10 11.55
N PHE A 102 -3.16 3.34 10.36
CA PHE A 102 -3.92 3.94 9.26
C PHE A 102 -5.13 3.08 8.86
N ASN A 103 -4.96 1.75 8.75
CA ASN A 103 -6.03 0.84 8.40
C ASN A 103 -7.16 0.85 9.45
N GLU A 104 -6.81 0.92 10.74
CA GLU A 104 -7.78 1.06 11.83
C GLU A 104 -8.57 2.35 11.71
N ILE A 105 -7.87 3.49 11.53
CA ILE A 105 -8.51 4.80 11.36
C ILE A 105 -9.44 4.77 10.13
N ARG A 106 -8.98 4.23 8.99
CA ARG A 106 -9.74 4.09 7.72
C ARG A 106 -11.08 3.40 7.92
N ARG A 107 -11.16 2.46 8.85
CA ARG A 107 -12.36 1.64 9.08
C ARG A 107 -13.39 2.30 10.01
N ILE A 108 -13.06 3.41 10.67
CA ILE A 108 -13.97 4.13 11.59
C ILE A 108 -15.27 4.54 10.88
N PRO A 109 -15.26 5.22 9.70
CA PRO A 109 -16.51 5.62 9.03
C PRO A 109 -17.36 4.46 8.52
N ALA A 110 -16.71 3.37 8.09
CA ALA A 110 -17.39 2.21 7.49
C ALA A 110 -18.04 1.29 8.53
N HIS A 111 -17.62 1.38 9.79
CA HIS A 111 -18.13 0.59 10.90
C HIS A 111 -18.34 1.48 12.11
N ALA A 112 -19.36 2.34 12.05
CA ALA A 112 -19.84 3.16 13.16
C ALA A 112 -20.50 2.28 14.24
N ALA A 113 -19.69 1.46 14.92
CA ALA A 113 -20.07 0.83 16.17
C ALA A 113 -19.85 1.83 17.33
N GLU A 114 -20.73 1.81 18.33
CA GLU A 114 -20.56 2.60 19.57
C GLU A 114 -19.15 2.36 20.14
N GLY A 115 -18.33 3.42 20.17
CA GLY A 115 -16.99 3.42 20.74
C GLY A 115 -15.82 3.59 19.76
N ARG A 116 -16.02 3.46 18.44
CA ARG A 116 -14.98 3.79 17.44
C ARG A 116 -15.15 5.22 16.95
N ASN A 117 -14.41 6.14 17.58
CA ASN A 117 -14.35 7.55 17.19
C ASN A 117 -12.91 7.93 16.84
N TYR A 118 -12.76 8.94 15.98
CA TYR A 118 -11.47 9.57 15.74
C TYR A 118 -10.92 10.15 17.05
N LYS A 119 -9.62 9.98 17.28
CA LYS A 119 -8.90 10.66 18.36
C LYS A 119 -8.24 11.93 17.85
N ALA A 120 -8.02 12.90 18.74
CA ALA A 120 -7.32 14.13 18.39
C ALA A 120 -5.91 13.86 17.82
N GLU A 121 -5.23 12.84 18.32
CA GLU A 121 -3.90 12.39 17.88
C GLU A 121 -3.87 11.72 16.50
N ASP A 122 -5.03 11.36 15.93
CA ASP A 122 -5.08 10.68 14.63
C ASP A 122 -4.80 11.65 13.48
N PHE A 123 -5.29 12.89 13.54
CA PHE A 123 -5.08 13.86 12.46
C PHE A 123 -3.60 14.25 12.29
N PRO A 124 -2.86 14.66 13.36
CA PRO A 124 -1.43 14.96 13.24
C PRO A 124 -0.60 13.75 12.81
N PHE A 125 -0.99 12.54 13.25
CA PHE A 125 -0.36 11.30 12.80
C PHE A 125 -0.55 11.06 11.29
N LEU A 126 -1.77 11.25 10.78
CA LEU A 126 -2.03 11.08 9.35
C LEU A 126 -1.28 12.11 8.50
N GLU A 127 -1.19 13.36 8.96
CA GLU A 127 -0.45 14.42 8.29
C GLU A 127 1.05 14.11 8.24
N SER A 128 1.65 13.72 9.38
CA SER A 128 3.07 13.39 9.43
C SER A 128 3.43 12.21 8.51
N VAL A 129 2.59 11.17 8.48
CA VAL A 129 2.76 10.03 7.55
C VAL A 129 2.67 10.50 6.09
N ILE A 130 1.73 11.38 5.75
CA ILE A 130 1.60 11.90 4.38
C ILE A 130 2.85 12.65 3.96
N ASP A 131 3.39 13.51 4.82
CA ASP A 131 4.54 14.35 4.50
C ASP A 131 5.81 13.50 4.35
N ILE A 132 6.01 12.51 5.23
CA ILE A 132 7.12 11.55 5.12
C ILE A 132 7.02 10.75 3.83
N LEU A 133 5.84 10.20 3.51
CA LEU A 133 5.63 9.42 2.29
C LEU A 133 5.92 10.25 1.04
N LYS A 134 5.40 11.48 0.97
CA LYS A 134 5.65 12.36 -0.16
C LYS A 134 7.13 12.67 -0.33
N SER A 135 7.80 13.12 0.73
CA SER A 135 9.23 13.43 0.67
C SER A 135 10.03 12.24 0.16
N ARG A 136 9.82 11.05 0.74
CA ARG A 136 10.57 9.85 0.36
C ARG A 136 10.23 9.35 -1.05
N ILE A 137 9.00 9.54 -1.51
CA ILE A 137 8.58 9.17 -2.86
C ILE A 137 9.14 10.15 -3.90
N ASP A 138 9.21 11.43 -3.56
CA ASP A 138 9.81 12.46 -4.41
C ASP A 138 11.33 12.24 -4.54
N ASP A 139 11.97 11.79 -3.45
CA ASP A 139 13.39 11.41 -3.41
C ASP A 139 13.68 10.00 -3.97
N PHE A 140 12.63 9.23 -4.31
CA PHE A 140 12.80 7.85 -4.74
C PHE A 140 13.33 7.78 -6.18
N ASP A 141 14.53 7.23 -6.33
CA ASP A 141 15.15 7.02 -7.63
C ASP A 141 14.50 5.83 -8.36
N TYR A 142 13.50 6.12 -9.17
CA TYR A 142 12.85 5.10 -9.99
C TYR A 142 13.68 4.62 -11.17
N ASP A 143 14.70 5.36 -11.59
CA ASP A 143 15.56 4.98 -12.71
C ASP A 143 16.58 3.91 -12.28
N SER A 144 16.86 3.82 -10.97
CA SER A 144 17.65 2.72 -10.38
C SER A 144 16.95 1.35 -10.46
N ILE A 145 15.66 1.30 -10.78
CA ILE A 145 14.91 0.04 -10.88
C ILE A 145 15.36 -0.72 -12.13
N THR A 146 16.04 -1.84 -11.93
CA THR A 146 16.42 -2.73 -13.03
C THR A 146 15.20 -3.49 -13.56
N SER A 147 14.92 -3.35 -14.86
CA SER A 147 13.85 -4.09 -15.52
C SER A 147 14.20 -5.58 -15.63
N GLN A 148 13.28 -6.45 -15.22
CA GLN A 148 13.38 -7.90 -15.34
C GLN A 148 12.42 -8.40 -16.44
N GLN A 149 12.40 -7.71 -17.59
CA GLN A 149 11.60 -8.09 -18.76
C GLN A 149 11.99 -9.49 -19.23
#